data_AF-A0A453J638-F1
#
_entry.id   AF-A0A453J638-F1
#
_cell.length_a   1.000
_cell.length_b   1.000
_cell.length_c   1.000
_cell.angle_alpha   90.00
_cell.angle_beta   90.00
_cell.angle_gamma   90.00
#
_symmetry.space_group_name_H-M   'P 1'
#
loop_
_entity.id
_entity.type
_entity.pdbx_description
1 polymer ?
#
loop_
_entity_poly.entity_id
_entity_poly.type
_entity_poly.pdbx_seq_one_letter_code
_entity_poly.pdbx_strand_id
1 'polypeptide(L)'
;MRRVESMLLAVQLKETIDYPVPAVKILEALTAASCQETFCYERAELLGDAYLKWVVSRFLFLKYPQKHEGQLTRMRQQMVSNMVLYQFALNKTLQSYIQADRFAPSRWAAPGVLPVFDEETRESEPSIFGEGSIPGNEVQKDYDDDYTDSIQEEGEIDGDSSCYRVLSSKTLADVVEALIGVYYVAGGKIAANHLMRWIGIHAELDPQEIPPPKPYNIPESILKGIDFETLEGVLGMKFQNKGFLIEAITHASRPSSGVSCYQRLEFVGDAVLDHLITKHLFFTYTDLPPGRLTDLRAAAVNNENFARVAVRRKLHGHLRHGSSALEKQIREFVKDVREEISKSGFNSFGLGDCKAPKVLGDIIESIAGAVFLDS
;
A
#
# COMPACT_ATOMS: atom_id res chain seq x y z
N MET A 1 -11.37 23.57 22.05
CA MET A 1 -11.22 22.48 23.04
C MET A 1 -10.90 21.15 22.38
N ARG A 2 -11.72 20.61 21.46
CA ARG A 2 -11.45 19.33 20.79
C ARG A 2 -10.07 19.23 20.13
N ARG A 3 -9.62 20.26 19.42
CA ARG A 3 -8.27 20.30 18.82
C ARG A 3 -7.12 20.26 19.84
N VAL A 4 -7.36 20.76 21.06
CA VAL A 4 -6.37 20.72 22.16
C VAL A 4 -6.32 19.30 22.74
N GLU A 5 -7.47 18.68 22.96
CA GLU A 5 -7.58 17.30 23.42
C GLU A 5 -6.90 16.32 22.44
N SER A 6 -7.18 16.42 21.14
CA SER A 6 -6.52 15.60 20.13
C SER A 6 -5.02 15.82 20.06
N MET A 7 -4.57 17.07 20.26
CA MET A 7 -3.13 17.38 20.35
C MET A 7 -2.49 16.74 21.58
N LEU A 8 -3.17 16.74 22.74
CA LEU A 8 -2.68 16.08 23.95
C LEU A 8 -2.57 14.56 23.76
N LEU A 9 -3.56 13.93 23.11
CA LEU A 9 -3.49 12.51 22.74
C LEU A 9 -2.31 12.22 21.81
N ALA A 10 -2.04 13.09 20.83
CA ALA A 10 -0.88 12.95 19.96
C ALA A 10 0.47 13.09 20.70
N VAL A 11 0.54 13.98 21.70
CA VAL A 11 1.73 14.12 22.57
C VAL A 11 1.91 12.88 23.45
N GLN A 12 0.84 12.36 24.04
CA GLN A 12 0.88 11.12 24.82
C GLN A 12 1.35 9.92 23.97
N LEU A 13 0.83 9.80 22.74
CA LEU A 13 1.25 8.74 21.82
C LEU A 13 2.73 8.89 21.45
N LYS A 14 3.19 10.13 21.22
CA LYS A 14 4.61 10.43 20.97
C LYS A 14 5.50 9.94 22.11
N GLU A 15 5.13 10.21 23.36
CA GLU A 15 5.88 9.76 24.54
C GLU A 15 5.90 8.23 24.63
N THR A 16 4.79 7.57 24.27
CA THR A 16 4.70 6.10 24.28
C THR A 16 5.57 5.45 23.20
N ILE A 17 5.71 6.09 22.04
CA ILE A 17 6.55 5.59 20.93
C ILE A 17 8.04 5.92 21.18
N ASP A 18 8.34 6.95 21.96
CA ASP A 18 9.70 7.40 22.30
C ASP A 18 10.60 7.66 21.07
N TYR A 19 10.15 8.57 20.20
CA TYR A 19 10.95 9.04 19.05
C TYR A 19 10.72 10.53 18.77
N PRO A 20 11.75 11.30 18.35
CA PRO A 20 11.64 12.74 18.13
C PRO A 20 10.88 13.12 16.84
N VAL A 21 9.58 12.83 16.77
CA VAL A 21 8.66 13.33 15.72
C VAL A 21 7.83 14.53 16.24
N PRO A 22 7.53 15.55 15.42
CA PRO A 22 6.60 16.61 15.81
C PRO A 22 5.19 16.08 16.09
N ALA A 23 4.61 16.42 17.24
CA ALA A 23 3.27 15.93 17.63
C ALA A 23 2.17 16.36 16.65
N VAL A 24 2.34 17.51 15.99
CA VAL A 24 1.43 18.00 14.94
C VAL A 24 1.33 17.01 13.77
N LYS A 25 2.45 16.36 13.40
CA LYS A 25 2.47 15.36 12.34
C LYS A 25 1.83 14.04 12.77
N ILE A 26 2.00 13.66 14.04
CA ILE A 26 1.31 12.49 14.60
C ILE A 26 -0.20 12.74 14.61
N LEU A 27 -0.63 13.94 14.99
CA LEU A 27 -2.04 14.33 14.93
C LEU A 27 -2.62 14.25 13.51
N GLU A 28 -1.84 14.65 12.49
CA GLU A 28 -2.23 14.51 11.07
C GLU A 28 -2.55 13.05 10.71
N ALA A 29 -1.71 12.10 11.14
CA ALA A 29 -1.95 10.66 10.91
C ALA A 29 -3.11 10.07 11.74
N LEU A 30 -3.46 10.66 12.88
CA LEU A 30 -4.57 10.20 13.74
C LEU A 30 -5.94 10.78 13.34
N THR A 31 -5.97 11.71 12.38
CA THR A 31 -7.20 12.41 11.98
C THR A 31 -7.77 11.83 10.69
N ALA A 32 -8.97 11.26 10.78
CA ALA A 32 -9.66 10.71 9.63
C ALA A 32 -10.24 11.78 8.71
N ALA A 33 -10.38 11.45 7.43
CA ALA A 33 -10.99 12.34 6.43
C ALA A 33 -12.44 12.71 6.79
N SER A 34 -13.16 11.83 7.49
CA SER A 34 -14.52 12.07 8.01
C SER A 34 -14.62 13.24 9.00
N CYS A 35 -13.51 13.66 9.63
CA CYS A 35 -13.51 14.81 10.53
C CYS A 35 -13.70 16.16 9.80
N GLN A 36 -13.49 16.21 8.47
CA GLN A 36 -13.55 17.44 7.67
C GLN A 36 -12.60 18.55 8.17
N GLU A 37 -11.48 18.16 8.76
CA GLU A 37 -10.38 19.07 9.10
C GLU A 37 -9.58 19.44 7.84
N THR A 38 -8.75 20.47 7.93
CA THR A 38 -7.87 20.90 6.82
C THR A 38 -6.75 19.89 6.50
N PHE A 39 -6.60 18.85 7.30
CA PHE A 39 -5.58 17.80 7.16
C PHE A 39 -6.19 16.44 7.49
N CYS A 40 -5.70 15.39 6.83
CA CYS A 40 -6.14 14.00 7.03
C CYS A 40 -4.98 13.03 6.83
N TYR A 41 -5.17 11.79 7.28
CA TYR A 41 -4.14 10.75 7.20
C TYR A 41 -3.89 10.22 5.77
N GLU A 42 -4.84 10.37 4.84
CA GLU A 42 -4.86 9.68 3.52
C GLU A 42 -3.59 9.91 2.70
N ARG A 43 -3.02 11.11 2.75
CA ARG A 43 -1.79 11.42 2.02
C ARG A 43 -0.58 10.69 2.60
N ALA A 44 -0.51 10.60 3.94
CA ALA A 44 0.55 9.90 4.64
C ALA A 44 0.38 8.38 4.55
N GLU A 45 -0.86 7.89 4.56
CA GLU A 45 -1.24 6.49 4.30
C GLU A 45 -0.65 6.03 2.97
N LEU A 46 -0.87 6.78 1.88
CA LEU A 46 -0.34 6.45 0.56
C LEU A 46 1.17 6.18 0.55
N LEU A 47 1.93 7.04 1.24
CA LEU A 47 3.38 6.92 1.35
C LEU A 47 3.80 5.79 2.30
N GLY A 48 3.06 5.62 3.39
CA GLY A 48 3.28 4.58 4.39
C GLY A 48 3.04 3.18 3.86
N ASP A 49 1.96 2.98 3.10
CA ASP A 49 1.63 1.74 2.38
C ASP A 49 2.79 1.33 1.44
N ALA A 50 3.23 2.26 0.59
CA ALA A 50 4.33 2.01 -0.35
C ALA A 50 5.65 1.70 0.38
N TYR A 51 5.96 2.43 1.46
CA TYR A 51 7.15 2.17 2.27
C TYR A 51 7.08 0.82 2.98
N LEU A 52 5.95 0.47 3.58
CA LEU A 52 5.73 -0.80 4.27
C LEU A 52 5.91 -1.99 3.32
N LYS A 53 5.27 -1.94 2.15
CA LYS A 53 5.43 -2.95 1.09
C LYS A 53 6.89 -3.09 0.67
N TRP A 54 7.60 -1.99 0.49
CA TRP A 54 9.02 -2.00 0.14
C TRP A 54 9.90 -2.66 1.21
N VAL A 55 9.75 -2.29 2.49
CA VAL A 55 10.52 -2.89 3.59
C VAL A 55 10.25 -4.38 3.70
N VAL A 56 8.97 -4.78 3.63
CA VAL A 56 8.57 -6.20 3.73
C VAL A 56 9.05 -7.00 2.51
N SER A 57 8.91 -6.48 1.28
CA SER A 57 9.43 -7.14 0.08
C SER A 57 10.94 -7.38 0.17
N ARG A 58 11.70 -6.36 0.60
CA ARG A 58 13.15 -6.48 0.79
C ARG A 58 13.50 -7.52 1.85
N PHE A 59 12.82 -7.48 2.99
CA PHE A 59 13.02 -8.45 4.08
C PHE A 59 12.77 -9.88 3.60
N LEU A 60 11.64 -10.14 2.94
CA LEU A 60 11.27 -11.47 2.45
C LEU A 60 12.24 -11.99 1.38
N PHE A 61 12.67 -11.13 0.46
CA PHE A 61 13.61 -11.51 -0.59
C PHE A 61 14.96 -11.97 -0.03
N LEU A 62 15.47 -11.26 0.98
CA LEU A 62 16.77 -11.54 1.61
C LEU A 62 16.69 -12.73 2.58
N LYS A 63 15.62 -12.82 3.39
CA LYS A 63 15.44 -13.92 4.34
C LYS A 63 15.16 -15.27 3.66
N TYR A 64 14.53 -15.26 2.49
CA TYR A 64 14.11 -16.47 1.79
C TYR A 64 14.66 -16.59 0.37
N PRO A 65 15.96 -16.87 0.19
CA PRO A 65 16.63 -16.94 -1.13
C PRO A 65 16.19 -18.12 -2.01
N GLN A 66 15.46 -19.08 -1.47
CA GLN A 66 14.98 -20.28 -2.18
C GLN A 66 13.50 -20.19 -2.57
N LYS A 67 12.77 -19.19 -2.08
CA LYS A 67 11.35 -19.01 -2.40
C LYS A 67 11.22 -18.28 -3.74
N HIS A 68 10.26 -18.72 -4.55
CA HIS A 68 9.93 -18.07 -5.83
C HIS A 68 8.99 -16.88 -5.62
N GLU A 69 8.83 -16.06 -6.66
CA GLU A 69 8.01 -14.83 -6.66
C GLU A 69 6.62 -15.05 -6.02
N GLY A 70 5.81 -15.98 -6.54
CA GLY A 70 4.45 -16.19 -6.01
C GLY A 70 4.38 -16.57 -4.52
N GLN A 71 5.39 -17.28 -4.00
CA GLN A 71 5.50 -17.53 -2.56
C GLN A 71 5.81 -16.24 -1.78
N LEU A 72 6.74 -15.43 -2.28
CA LEU A 72 7.10 -14.15 -1.67
C LEU A 72 5.92 -13.17 -1.70
N THR A 73 5.19 -13.10 -2.81
CA THR A 73 3.98 -12.28 -2.96
C THR A 73 2.89 -12.69 -1.96
N ARG A 74 2.65 -13.99 -1.78
CA ARG A 74 1.70 -14.48 -0.76
C ARG A 74 2.16 -14.14 0.66
N MET A 75 3.45 -14.30 0.97
CA MET A 75 3.99 -13.95 2.29
C MET A 75 3.89 -12.44 2.55
N ARG A 76 4.17 -11.61 1.54
CA ARG A 76 4.00 -10.15 1.61
C ARG A 76 2.56 -9.81 1.95
N GLN A 77 1.59 -10.35 1.20
CA GLN A 77 0.16 -10.13 1.44
C GLN A 77 -0.27 -10.55 2.85
N GLN A 78 0.27 -11.66 3.38
CA GLN A 78 -0.01 -12.10 4.75
C GLN A 78 0.52 -11.10 5.79
N MET A 79 1.68 -10.48 5.55
CA MET A 79 2.27 -9.51 6.49
C MET A 79 1.66 -8.10 6.41
N VAL A 80 1.27 -7.66 5.21
CA VAL A 80 0.74 -6.29 4.97
C VAL A 80 -0.78 -6.24 4.88
N SER A 81 -1.49 -7.33 5.16
CA SER A 81 -2.96 -7.33 5.08
C SER A 81 -3.58 -6.37 6.10
N ASN A 82 -4.68 -5.70 5.70
CA ASN A 82 -5.42 -4.78 6.57
C ASN A 82 -5.83 -5.45 7.89
N MET A 83 -6.17 -6.75 7.86
CA MET A 83 -6.52 -7.51 9.07
C MET A 83 -5.35 -7.62 10.05
N VAL A 84 -4.14 -7.86 9.55
CA VAL A 84 -2.93 -7.97 10.38
C VAL A 84 -2.53 -6.60 10.93
N LEU A 85 -2.59 -5.55 10.11
CA LEU A 85 -2.34 -4.18 10.56
C LEU A 85 -3.35 -3.73 11.62
N TYR A 86 -4.63 -4.08 11.43
CA TYR A 86 -5.69 -3.87 12.40
C TYR A 86 -5.38 -4.57 13.74
N GLN A 87 -4.97 -5.85 13.72
CA GLN A 87 -4.61 -6.57 14.94
C GLN A 87 -3.44 -5.91 15.67
N PHE A 88 -2.42 -5.42 14.95
CA PHE A 88 -1.34 -4.66 15.58
C PHE A 88 -1.82 -3.34 16.20
N ALA A 89 -2.75 -2.64 15.52
CA ALA A 89 -3.35 -1.42 16.05
C ALA A 89 -4.12 -1.68 17.35
N LEU A 90 -4.88 -2.78 17.43
CA LEU A 90 -5.61 -3.19 18.63
C LEU A 90 -4.66 -3.52 19.79
N ASN A 91 -3.58 -4.27 19.53
CA ASN A 91 -2.59 -4.65 20.54
C ASN A 91 -1.90 -3.43 21.17
N LYS A 92 -1.83 -2.32 20.44
CA LYS A 92 -1.28 -1.03 20.89
C LYS A 92 -2.35 -0.02 21.31
N THR A 93 -3.61 -0.46 21.41
CA THR A 93 -4.78 0.35 21.75
C THR A 93 -4.88 1.65 20.95
N LEU A 94 -4.42 1.66 19.68
CA LEU A 94 -4.39 2.87 18.83
C LEU A 94 -5.78 3.46 18.59
N GLN A 95 -6.83 2.65 18.69
CA GLN A 95 -8.23 3.07 18.55
C GLN A 95 -8.65 4.23 19.47
N SER A 96 -8.05 4.35 20.66
CA SER A 96 -8.38 5.44 21.59
C SER A 96 -7.77 6.79 21.18
N TYR A 97 -6.75 6.78 20.33
CA TYR A 97 -6.05 7.97 19.87
C TYR A 97 -6.62 8.55 18.58
N ILE A 98 -7.43 7.76 17.84
CA ILE A 98 -7.95 8.15 16.53
C ILE A 98 -9.15 9.08 16.67
N GLN A 99 -9.14 10.13 15.85
CA GLN A 99 -10.27 11.04 15.67
C GLN A 99 -10.96 10.73 14.35
N ALA A 100 -12.20 10.20 14.42
CA ALA A 100 -13.01 9.88 13.25
C ALA A 100 -14.25 10.76 13.10
N ASP A 101 -14.85 11.22 14.20
CA ASP A 101 -16.14 11.92 14.11
C ASP A 101 -15.97 13.37 13.66
N ARG A 102 -16.95 13.90 12.93
CA ARG A 102 -17.07 15.33 12.69
C ARG A 102 -17.33 16.08 14.00
N PHE A 103 -16.83 17.30 14.12
CA PHE A 103 -17.20 18.16 15.23
C PHE A 103 -18.63 18.66 15.07
N ALA A 104 -19.53 18.23 15.95
CA ALA A 104 -20.90 18.71 16.05
C ALA A 104 -21.00 19.63 17.28
N PRO A 105 -21.17 20.96 17.11
CA PRO A 105 -21.31 21.90 18.22
C PRO A 105 -22.50 21.59 19.12
N SER A 106 -23.59 21.06 18.56
CA SER A 106 -24.81 20.68 19.30
C SER A 106 -24.62 19.52 20.26
N ARG A 107 -23.69 18.61 19.96
CA ARG A 107 -23.35 17.46 20.82
C ARG A 107 -22.15 17.75 21.73
N TRP A 108 -21.58 18.96 21.66
CA TRP A 108 -20.38 19.30 22.42
C TRP A 108 -20.75 19.94 23.76
N ALA A 109 -20.32 19.30 24.84
CA ALA A 109 -20.34 19.87 26.18
C ALA A 109 -18.90 20.07 26.67
N ALA A 110 -18.68 21.12 27.47
CA ALA A 110 -17.39 21.32 28.12
C ALA A 110 -17.14 20.20 29.16
N PRO A 111 -15.88 19.81 29.44
CA PRO A 111 -15.58 18.84 30.48
C PRO A 111 -16.24 19.24 31.81
N GLY A 112 -17.03 18.34 32.39
CA GLY A 112 -17.80 18.59 33.62
C GLY A 112 -19.19 19.20 33.42
N VAL A 113 -19.60 19.46 32.17
CA VAL A 113 -20.96 19.90 31.81
C VAL A 113 -21.67 18.74 31.12
N LEU A 114 -22.87 18.38 31.60
CA LEU A 114 -23.69 17.38 30.95
C LEU A 114 -24.16 17.90 29.58
N PRO A 115 -24.16 17.09 28.52
CA PRO A 115 -24.76 17.47 27.24
C PRO A 115 -26.23 17.84 27.44
N VAL A 116 -26.63 19.01 26.96
CA VAL A 116 -28.05 19.36 26.87
C VAL A 116 -28.59 18.63 25.66
N PHE A 117 -29.29 17.52 25.89
CA PHE A 117 -30.08 16.88 24.85
C PHE A 117 -31.38 17.68 24.71
N ASP A 118 -31.63 18.26 23.53
CA ASP A 118 -32.95 18.84 23.24
C ASP A 118 -33.98 17.70 23.22
N GLU A 119 -34.88 17.71 24.21
CA GLU A 119 -35.96 16.73 24.38
C GLU A 119 -37.14 16.92 23.38
N GLU A 120 -36.92 17.57 22.22
CA GLU A 120 -38.02 17.98 21.32
C GLU A 120 -38.36 17.00 20.17
N THR A 121 -37.88 15.75 20.18
CA THR A 121 -38.28 14.74 19.17
C THR A 121 -39.08 13.55 19.72
N ARG A 122 -39.73 13.72 20.89
CA ARG A 122 -40.76 12.78 21.38
C ARG A 122 -42.17 13.37 21.30
N GLU A 123 -42.61 13.74 20.10
CA GLU A 123 -44.05 13.89 19.83
C GLU A 123 -44.47 12.90 18.74
N SER A 124 -44.75 11.68 19.17
CA SER A 124 -45.74 10.83 18.51
C SER A 124 -46.84 10.57 19.54
N GLU A 125 -47.93 11.34 19.43
CA GLU A 125 -49.12 11.23 20.27
C GLU A 125 -49.67 9.80 20.29
N PRO A 126 -50.12 9.26 21.44
CA PRO A 126 -50.93 8.05 21.45
C PRO A 126 -52.38 8.43 21.11
N SER A 127 -52.82 7.97 19.94
CA SER A 127 -54.20 8.10 19.45
C SER A 127 -55.22 7.60 20.48
N ILE A 128 -56.04 8.52 20.96
CA ILE A 128 -57.32 8.30 21.62
C ILE A 128 -58.27 7.69 20.57
N PHE A 129 -58.78 6.46 20.81
CA PHE A 129 -60.09 5.88 20.41
C PHE A 129 -60.00 4.37 20.12
N GLY A 130 -60.77 3.56 20.88
CA GLY A 130 -61.13 2.19 20.50
C GLY A 130 -61.15 1.18 21.66
N GLU A 131 -62.34 0.95 22.25
CA GLU A 131 -62.65 0.04 23.36
C GLU A 131 -62.53 -1.46 23.03
N GLY A 132 -62.36 -2.31 24.07
CA GLY A 132 -62.91 -3.68 24.08
C GLY A 132 -62.10 -4.80 24.76
N SER A 133 -62.36 -5.03 26.05
CA SER A 133 -62.55 -6.35 26.72
C SER A 133 -61.44 -7.43 26.79
N ILE A 134 -60.80 -7.52 27.98
CA ILE A 134 -60.34 -8.65 28.87
C ILE A 134 -60.50 -10.15 28.42
N PRO A 135 -59.89 -11.17 29.10
CA PRO A 135 -58.48 -11.62 29.31
C PRO A 135 -58.20 -13.09 28.82
N GLY A 136 -56.95 -13.56 28.93
CA GLY A 136 -56.69 -14.94 29.38
C GLY A 136 -55.63 -15.76 28.63
N ASN A 137 -54.60 -16.16 29.39
CA ASN A 137 -53.85 -17.44 29.42
C ASN A 137 -53.48 -18.25 28.15
N GLU A 138 -52.19 -18.63 28.18
CA GLU A 138 -51.64 -19.98 27.93
C GLU A 138 -51.28 -20.44 26.49
N VAL A 139 -49.97 -20.65 26.30
CA VAL A 139 -49.31 -21.94 25.94
C VAL A 139 -49.09 -22.32 24.45
N GLN A 140 -47.81 -22.65 24.21
CA GLN A 140 -47.15 -23.57 23.24
C GLN A 140 -46.95 -23.25 21.75
N LYS A 141 -45.66 -23.33 21.38
CA LYS A 141 -44.97 -23.78 20.14
C LYS A 141 -45.80 -24.51 19.06
N ASP A 142 -45.51 -24.23 17.78
CA ASP A 142 -44.75 -25.12 16.90
C ASP A 142 -44.44 -24.48 15.52
N TYR A 143 -43.49 -25.12 14.82
CA TYR A 143 -42.69 -24.76 13.64
C TYR A 143 -43.45 -24.50 12.32
N ASP A 144 -42.91 -23.63 11.44
CA ASP A 144 -42.49 -24.03 10.08
C ASP A 144 -41.75 -22.92 9.30
N ASP A 145 -40.82 -23.37 8.45
CA ASP A 145 -39.95 -22.65 7.51
C ASP A 145 -40.72 -21.82 6.46
N ASP A 146 -40.26 -20.59 6.16
CA ASP A 146 -40.23 -20.11 4.77
C ASP A 146 -39.10 -19.09 4.55
N TYR A 147 -38.37 -19.29 3.45
CA TYR A 147 -37.27 -18.46 2.98
C TYR A 147 -37.83 -17.17 2.36
N THR A 148 -37.57 -16.01 2.96
CA THR A 148 -37.65 -14.73 2.23
C THR A 148 -36.45 -13.84 2.55
N ASP A 149 -35.67 -13.63 1.50
CA ASP A 149 -34.60 -12.67 1.33
C ASP A 149 -35.08 -11.25 1.71
N SER A 150 -34.49 -10.66 2.75
CA SER A 150 -34.67 -9.23 3.04
C SER A 150 -33.36 -8.64 3.55
N ILE A 151 -32.86 -7.71 2.75
CA ILE A 151 -31.73 -6.81 2.99
C ILE A 151 -32.00 -6.08 4.32
N GLN A 152 -31.19 -6.37 5.33
CA GLN A 152 -31.26 -5.67 6.62
C GLN A 152 -30.40 -4.40 6.51
N GLU A 153 -31.07 -3.25 6.39
CA GLU A 153 -30.48 -1.93 6.61
C GLU A 153 -29.89 -1.87 8.03
N GLU A 154 -28.62 -1.45 8.12
CA GLU A 154 -27.91 -1.25 9.37
C GLU A 154 -28.57 -0.11 10.17
N GLY A 155 -29.34 -0.47 11.19
CA GLY A 155 -29.80 0.46 12.22
C GLY A 155 -28.66 0.76 13.20
N GLU A 156 -28.24 2.03 13.26
CA GLU A 156 -27.37 2.55 14.32
C GLU A 156 -28.05 2.37 15.68
N ILE A 157 -27.44 1.57 16.55
CA ILE A 157 -27.84 1.47 17.96
C ILE A 157 -27.04 2.52 18.72
N ASP A 158 -27.68 3.65 19.03
CA ASP A 158 -27.17 4.67 19.95
C ASP A 158 -27.23 4.11 21.38
N GLY A 159 -26.05 3.93 22.01
CA GLY A 159 -25.87 3.38 23.34
C GLY A 159 -24.86 4.19 24.16
N ASP A 160 -25.27 4.54 25.37
CA ASP A 160 -24.74 5.57 26.27
C ASP A 160 -23.31 5.33 26.82
N SER A 161 -22.57 6.43 26.97
CA SER A 161 -21.49 6.68 27.95
C SER A 161 -20.21 5.81 28.00
N SER A 162 -19.17 6.35 27.35
CA SER A 162 -17.70 6.13 27.50
C SER A 162 -17.05 4.89 26.86
N CYS A 163 -16.23 5.18 25.84
CA CYS A 163 -14.94 4.56 25.57
C CYS A 163 -14.88 3.20 24.83
N TYR A 164 -15.70 3.02 23.79
CA TYR A 164 -15.24 2.26 22.63
C TYR A 164 -15.83 2.86 21.35
N ARG A 165 -15.04 3.69 20.66
CA ARG A 165 -15.38 4.09 19.28
C ARG A 165 -15.18 2.85 18.42
N VAL A 166 -16.25 2.28 17.88
CA VAL A 166 -16.16 1.15 16.94
C VAL A 166 -15.71 1.71 15.59
N LEU A 167 -14.39 1.77 15.39
CA LEU A 167 -13.80 2.16 14.12
C LEU A 167 -13.78 0.96 13.18
N SER A 168 -13.93 1.20 11.88
CA SER A 168 -13.77 0.14 10.88
C SER A 168 -12.35 -0.44 10.94
N SER A 169 -12.23 -1.75 10.69
CA SER A 169 -10.93 -2.42 10.63
C SER A 169 -10.01 -1.81 9.57
N LYS A 170 -10.61 -1.27 8.49
CA LYS A 170 -9.90 -0.55 7.44
C LYS A 170 -9.29 0.75 7.95
N THR A 171 -10.07 1.63 8.59
CA THR A 171 -9.57 2.92 9.10
C THR A 171 -8.40 2.75 10.06
N LEU A 172 -8.44 1.73 10.94
CA LEU A 172 -7.34 1.44 11.86
C LEU A 172 -6.07 0.98 11.14
N ALA A 173 -6.19 0.16 10.10
CA ALA A 173 -5.07 -0.25 9.27
C ALA A 173 -4.48 0.94 8.50
N ASP A 174 -5.33 1.77 7.88
CA ASP A 174 -4.92 2.96 7.13
C ASP A 174 -4.16 3.96 8.06
N VAL A 175 -4.59 4.10 9.33
CA VAL A 175 -3.88 4.92 10.33
C VAL A 175 -2.51 4.36 10.69
N VAL A 176 -2.36 3.03 10.78
CA VAL A 176 -1.04 2.40 10.99
C VAL A 176 -0.09 2.75 9.85
N GLU A 177 -0.57 2.64 8.60
CA GLU A 177 0.21 3.03 7.42
C GLU A 177 0.52 4.52 7.44
N ALA A 178 -0.44 5.37 7.76
CA ALA A 178 -0.23 6.81 7.85
C ALA A 178 0.79 7.20 8.93
N LEU A 179 0.81 6.54 10.08
CA LEU A 179 1.83 6.74 11.11
C LEU A 179 3.22 6.36 10.59
N ILE A 180 3.34 5.24 9.87
CA ILE A 180 4.60 4.85 9.20
C ILE A 180 5.03 5.92 8.20
N GLY A 181 4.11 6.44 7.39
CA GLY A 181 4.35 7.53 6.44
C GLY A 181 4.83 8.81 7.12
N VAL A 182 4.19 9.22 8.23
CA VAL A 182 4.57 10.40 9.02
C VAL A 182 5.98 10.26 9.61
N TYR A 183 6.28 9.11 10.20
CA TYR A 183 7.61 8.84 10.75
C TYR A 183 8.67 8.82 9.66
N TYR A 184 8.35 8.27 8.49
CA TYR A 184 9.23 8.29 7.33
C TYR A 184 9.52 9.72 6.82
N VAL A 185 8.51 10.60 6.79
CA VAL A 185 8.69 12.01 6.38
C VAL A 185 9.47 12.81 7.41
N ALA A 186 9.21 12.61 8.70
CA ALA A 186 9.82 13.41 9.76
C ALA A 186 11.23 12.96 10.13
N GLY A 187 11.50 11.66 10.17
CA GLY A 187 12.78 11.10 10.64
C GLY A 187 13.41 10.07 9.70
N GLY A 188 12.90 9.94 8.47
CA GLY A 188 13.47 9.05 7.46
C GLY A 188 13.27 7.56 7.76
N LYS A 189 14.13 6.73 7.14
CA LYS A 189 14.04 5.26 7.22
C LYS A 189 14.19 4.74 8.66
N ILE A 190 15.05 5.38 9.46
CA ILE A 190 15.36 4.97 10.83
C ILE A 190 14.12 5.15 11.73
N ALA A 191 13.46 6.30 11.62
CA ALA A 191 12.24 6.58 12.36
C ALA A 191 11.09 5.64 11.99
N ALA A 192 10.89 5.42 10.69
CA ALA A 192 9.84 4.52 10.21
C ALA A 192 10.07 3.08 10.69
N ASN A 193 11.30 2.58 10.61
CA ASN A 193 11.63 1.23 11.11
C ASN A 193 11.48 1.12 12.63
N HIS A 194 11.82 2.18 13.38
CA HIS A 194 11.59 2.23 14.83
C HIS A 194 10.10 2.09 15.16
N LEU A 195 9.24 2.84 14.47
CA LEU A 195 7.80 2.73 14.64
C LEU A 195 7.30 1.32 14.26
N MET A 196 7.74 0.78 13.13
CA MET A 196 7.36 -0.58 12.70
C MET A 196 7.70 -1.62 13.78
N ARG A 197 8.91 -1.53 14.36
CA ARG A 197 9.31 -2.39 15.49
C ARG A 197 8.42 -2.17 16.72
N TRP A 198 8.13 -0.91 17.07
CA TRP A 198 7.26 -0.59 18.20
C TRP A 198 5.85 -1.18 18.03
N ILE A 199 5.27 -1.10 16.83
CA ILE A 199 3.95 -1.66 16.49
C ILE A 199 3.95 -3.20 16.55
N GLY A 200 5.08 -3.83 16.20
CA GLY A 200 5.24 -5.30 16.16
C GLY A 200 5.52 -5.87 14.77
N ILE A 201 5.78 -5.01 13.79
CA ILE A 201 6.17 -5.40 12.42
C ILE A 201 7.68 -5.61 12.41
N HIS A 202 8.11 -6.85 12.65
CA HIS A 202 9.51 -7.26 12.60
C HIS A 202 9.96 -7.49 11.16
N ALA A 203 10.32 -6.41 10.45
CA ALA A 203 10.84 -6.45 9.08
C ALA A 203 12.32 -6.03 8.98
N GLU A 204 13.05 -6.13 10.08
CA GLU A 204 14.48 -5.84 10.14
C GLU A 204 15.29 -7.09 9.84
N LEU A 205 16.39 -6.89 9.12
CA LEU A 205 17.34 -7.94 8.82
C LEU A 205 18.45 -7.89 9.87
N ASP A 206 18.49 -8.87 10.76
CA ASP A 206 19.69 -9.12 11.52
C ASP A 206 20.79 -9.57 10.53
N PRO A 207 21.96 -8.91 10.49
CA PRO A 207 23.03 -9.26 9.55
C PRO A 207 23.48 -10.73 9.64
N GLN A 208 23.22 -11.38 10.78
CA GLN A 208 23.53 -12.79 11.01
C GLN A 208 22.48 -13.76 10.42
N GLU A 209 21.24 -13.30 10.18
CA GLU A 209 20.18 -14.09 9.57
C GLU A 209 20.20 -14.03 8.04
N ILE A 210 21.00 -13.14 7.46
CA ILE A 210 21.11 -13.00 6.00
C ILE A 210 21.93 -14.18 5.48
N PRO A 211 21.34 -15.10 4.70
CA PRO A 211 22.10 -16.16 4.07
C PRO A 211 23.16 -15.54 3.15
N PRO A 212 24.37 -16.12 3.07
CA PRO A 212 25.41 -15.58 2.22
C PRO A 212 24.89 -15.45 0.77
N PRO A 213 25.25 -14.37 0.07
CA PRO A 213 24.79 -14.17 -1.30
C PRO A 213 25.19 -15.40 -2.13
N LYS A 214 24.21 -16.00 -2.81
CA LYS A 214 24.49 -17.13 -3.70
C LYS A 214 25.54 -16.67 -4.71
N PRO A 215 26.70 -17.35 -4.81
CA PRO A 215 27.64 -17.03 -5.87
C PRO A 215 26.94 -17.30 -7.20
N TYR A 216 26.86 -16.26 -8.03
CA TYR A 216 26.42 -16.40 -9.40
C TYR A 216 27.47 -17.20 -10.16
N ASN A 217 27.32 -18.52 -10.22
CA ASN A 217 28.11 -19.40 -11.09
C ASN A 217 27.61 -19.22 -12.54
N ILE A 218 27.92 -18.07 -13.12
CA ILE A 218 27.52 -17.72 -14.49
C ILE A 218 28.49 -18.41 -15.45
N PRO A 219 28.01 -19.26 -16.36
CA PRO A 219 28.85 -19.80 -17.43
C PRO A 219 29.50 -18.67 -18.26
N GLU A 220 30.79 -18.80 -18.59
CA GLU A 220 31.52 -17.81 -19.41
C GLU A 220 30.87 -17.54 -20.77
N SER A 221 30.14 -18.52 -21.32
CA SER A 221 29.40 -18.39 -22.57
C SER A 221 28.30 -17.33 -22.50
N ILE A 222 27.69 -17.13 -21.33
CA ILE A 222 26.67 -16.09 -21.10
C ILE A 222 27.33 -14.73 -20.96
N LEU A 223 28.47 -14.66 -20.26
CA LEU A 223 29.23 -13.42 -20.10
C LEU A 223 29.74 -12.88 -21.44
N LYS A 224 30.15 -13.76 -22.36
CA LYS A 224 30.60 -13.35 -23.71
C LYS A 224 29.46 -13.00 -24.67
N GLY A 225 28.24 -13.46 -24.40
CA GLY A 225 27.07 -13.24 -25.26
C GLY A 225 26.28 -11.97 -24.94
N ILE A 226 26.61 -11.25 -23.86
CA ILE A 226 25.91 -10.05 -23.41
C ILE A 226 26.82 -8.84 -23.57
N ASP A 227 26.34 -7.84 -24.28
CA ASP A 227 27.01 -6.54 -24.35
C ASP A 227 26.67 -5.71 -23.11
N PHE A 228 27.53 -5.83 -22.09
CA PHE A 228 27.40 -5.08 -20.84
C PHE A 228 27.67 -3.60 -21.03
N GLU A 229 28.53 -3.20 -21.95
CA GLU A 229 28.91 -1.79 -22.12
C GLU A 229 27.74 -0.96 -22.64
N THR A 230 27.00 -1.48 -23.62
CA THR A 230 25.78 -0.81 -24.09
C THR A 230 24.68 -0.81 -23.05
N LEU A 231 24.48 -1.92 -22.32
CA LEU A 231 23.44 -2.00 -21.30
C LEU A 231 23.72 -1.08 -20.10
N GLU A 232 24.94 -1.09 -19.57
CA GLU A 232 25.38 -0.17 -18.52
C GLU A 232 25.37 1.28 -19.00
N GLY A 233 25.71 1.53 -20.28
CA GLY A 233 25.60 2.85 -20.91
C GLY A 233 24.16 3.35 -21.04
N VAL A 234 23.20 2.48 -21.36
CA VAL A 234 21.77 2.80 -21.41
C VAL A 234 21.22 3.12 -20.02
N LEU A 235 21.67 2.39 -18.99
CA LEU A 235 21.28 2.58 -17.60
C LEU A 235 22.01 3.77 -16.94
N GLY A 236 23.17 4.15 -17.46
CA GLY A 236 24.02 5.20 -16.90
C GLY A 236 24.74 4.80 -15.60
N MET A 237 24.92 3.50 -15.36
CA MET A 237 25.51 2.97 -14.12
C MET A 237 26.34 1.72 -14.39
N LYS A 238 27.35 1.47 -13.55
CA LYS A 238 28.17 0.26 -13.59
C LYS A 238 27.79 -0.66 -12.44
N PHE A 239 27.55 -1.93 -12.74
CA PHE A 239 27.21 -2.93 -11.72
C PHE A 239 28.48 -3.50 -11.08
N GLN A 240 28.48 -3.63 -9.75
CA GLN A 240 29.54 -4.35 -9.04
C GLN A 240 29.41 -5.85 -9.32
N ASN A 241 28.18 -6.37 -9.23
CA ASN A 241 27.85 -7.75 -9.51
C ASN A 241 27.00 -7.87 -10.78
N LYS A 242 27.67 -8.19 -11.89
CA LYS A 242 27.03 -8.43 -13.19
C LYS A 242 25.98 -9.55 -13.18
N GLY A 243 26.00 -10.44 -12.18
CA GLY A 243 25.00 -11.50 -12.04
C GLY A 243 23.58 -10.98 -11.87
N PHE A 244 23.40 -9.90 -11.10
CA PHE A 244 22.07 -9.28 -10.92
C PHE A 244 21.53 -8.75 -12.24
N LEU A 245 22.39 -8.13 -13.07
CA LEU A 245 21.98 -7.60 -14.36
C LEU A 245 21.60 -8.71 -15.35
N ILE A 246 22.33 -9.83 -15.35
CA ILE A 246 22.00 -10.99 -16.19
C ILE A 246 20.69 -11.63 -15.75
N GLU A 247 20.47 -11.79 -14.44
CA GLU A 247 19.21 -12.30 -13.89
C GLU A 247 18.04 -11.39 -14.28
N ALA A 248 18.19 -10.07 -14.15
CA ALA A 248 17.14 -9.09 -14.47
C ALA A 248 16.69 -9.15 -15.94
N ILE A 249 17.59 -9.43 -16.88
CA ILE A 249 17.26 -9.51 -18.31
C ILE A 249 16.92 -10.92 -18.80
N THR A 250 16.86 -11.92 -17.93
CA THR A 250 16.65 -13.33 -18.32
C THR A 250 15.23 -13.81 -18.01
N HIS A 251 14.45 -14.09 -19.05
CA HIS A 251 13.07 -14.59 -18.95
C HIS A 251 13.03 -16.10 -18.66
N ALA A 252 11.97 -16.55 -17.96
CA ALA A 252 11.78 -17.94 -17.53
C ALA A 252 11.76 -18.98 -18.67
N SER A 253 11.44 -18.55 -19.91
CA SER A 253 11.48 -19.41 -21.10
C SER A 253 12.88 -19.79 -21.58
N ARG A 254 13.94 -19.18 -21.01
CA ARG A 254 15.34 -19.56 -21.27
C ARG A 254 16.05 -19.86 -19.95
N PRO A 255 15.69 -20.95 -19.26
CA PRO A 255 16.42 -21.36 -18.06
C PRO A 255 17.85 -21.67 -18.48
N SER A 256 18.80 -20.87 -17.98
CA SER A 256 20.22 -21.08 -18.23
C SER A 256 20.82 -21.72 -16.99
N SER A 257 21.63 -22.76 -17.15
CA SER A 257 22.35 -23.39 -16.03
C SER A 257 23.12 -22.32 -15.24
N GLY A 258 22.76 -22.12 -13.98
CA GLY A 258 23.44 -21.17 -13.08
C GLY A 258 22.86 -19.74 -13.02
N VAL A 259 21.81 -19.40 -13.80
CA VAL A 259 21.18 -18.07 -13.77
C VAL A 259 19.68 -18.21 -13.48
N SER A 260 19.23 -17.55 -12.40
CA SER A 260 17.81 -17.46 -12.06
C SER A 260 17.04 -16.56 -13.05
N CYS A 261 15.71 -16.68 -13.09
CA CYS A 261 14.89 -15.78 -13.89
C CYS A 261 14.62 -14.47 -13.14
N TYR A 262 14.26 -13.43 -13.88
CA TYR A 262 14.05 -12.09 -13.35
C TYR A 262 12.93 -11.98 -12.29
N GLN A 263 12.03 -12.96 -12.19
CA GLN A 263 10.78 -12.87 -11.40
C GLN A 263 11.00 -12.54 -9.92
N ARG A 264 12.10 -13.02 -9.32
CA ARG A 264 12.41 -12.67 -7.92
C ARG A 264 12.89 -11.22 -7.79
N LEU A 265 13.61 -10.70 -8.78
CA LEU A 265 14.04 -9.30 -8.82
C LEU A 265 12.88 -8.38 -9.15
N GLU A 266 11.98 -8.79 -10.04
CA GLU A 266 10.70 -8.11 -10.33
C GLU A 266 9.89 -7.90 -9.05
N PHE A 267 9.73 -8.93 -8.21
CA PHE A 267 9.03 -8.81 -6.92
C PHE A 267 9.56 -7.70 -6.01
N VAL A 268 10.89 -7.52 -5.94
CA VAL A 268 11.50 -6.44 -5.15
C VAL A 268 11.40 -5.11 -5.90
N GLY A 269 11.62 -5.16 -7.21
CA GLY A 269 11.59 -4.04 -8.13
C GLY A 269 10.26 -3.30 -8.18
N ASP A 270 9.15 -4.05 -8.23
CA ASP A 270 7.77 -3.57 -8.10
C ASP A 270 7.64 -2.68 -6.87
N ALA A 271 8.00 -3.20 -5.69
CA ALA A 271 7.91 -2.46 -4.45
C ALA A 271 8.90 -1.27 -4.36
N VAL A 272 10.07 -1.37 -5.01
CA VAL A 272 11.04 -0.26 -5.10
C VAL A 272 10.48 0.87 -5.96
N LEU A 273 9.96 0.56 -7.14
CA LEU A 273 9.41 1.57 -8.06
C LEU A 273 8.15 2.20 -7.49
N ASP A 274 7.24 1.42 -6.92
CA ASP A 274 6.04 1.93 -6.26
C ASP A 274 6.41 2.91 -5.14
N HIS A 275 7.37 2.54 -4.29
CA HIS A 275 7.87 3.42 -3.23
C HIS A 275 8.54 4.69 -3.76
N LEU A 276 9.47 4.58 -4.72
CA LEU A 276 10.20 5.74 -5.24
C LEU A 276 9.30 6.71 -6.00
N ILE A 277 8.37 6.19 -6.80
CA ILE A 277 7.41 7.00 -7.54
C ILE A 277 6.43 7.64 -6.57
N THR A 278 5.85 6.89 -5.63
CA THR A 278 4.94 7.44 -4.60
C THR A 278 5.64 8.51 -3.77
N LYS A 279 6.89 8.27 -3.35
CA LYS A 279 7.72 9.26 -2.67
C LYS A 279 7.89 10.52 -3.51
N HIS A 280 8.25 10.37 -4.79
CA HIS A 280 8.42 11.52 -5.68
C HIS A 280 7.11 12.30 -5.83
N LEU A 281 6.00 11.63 -6.09
CA LEU A 281 4.68 12.27 -6.22
C LEU A 281 4.29 12.99 -4.91
N PHE A 282 4.50 12.35 -3.76
CA PHE A 282 4.17 12.91 -2.44
C PHE A 282 4.93 14.20 -2.12
N PHE A 283 6.22 14.30 -2.49
CA PHE A 283 7.04 15.48 -2.23
C PHE A 283 6.93 16.57 -3.32
N THR A 284 6.67 16.18 -4.56
CA THR A 284 6.50 17.12 -5.68
C THR A 284 5.13 17.80 -5.64
N TYR A 285 4.09 17.07 -5.26
CA TYR A 285 2.70 17.51 -5.31
C TYR A 285 2.12 17.65 -3.89
N THR A 286 2.47 18.74 -3.20
CA THR A 286 2.03 18.99 -1.82
C THR A 286 0.57 19.42 -1.70
N ASP A 287 0.05 20.06 -2.75
CA ASP A 287 -1.27 20.71 -2.73
C ASP A 287 -2.36 19.88 -3.43
N LEU A 288 -1.99 18.74 -4.00
CA LEU A 288 -2.93 17.84 -4.65
C LEU A 288 -3.72 17.04 -3.60
N PRO A 289 -5.04 16.89 -3.79
CA PRO A 289 -5.84 16.07 -2.90
C PRO A 289 -5.42 14.59 -3.00
N PRO A 290 -5.53 13.82 -1.90
CA PRO A 290 -5.03 12.45 -1.82
C PRO A 290 -5.63 11.53 -2.89
N GLY A 291 -6.93 11.66 -3.20
CA GLY A 291 -7.55 10.89 -4.28
C GLY A 291 -6.87 11.07 -5.65
N ARG A 292 -6.47 12.30 -6.00
CA ARG A 292 -5.74 12.59 -7.24
C ARG A 292 -4.29 12.09 -7.20
N LEU A 293 -3.69 12.06 -6.02
CA LEU A 293 -2.36 11.47 -5.85
C LEU A 293 -2.39 9.96 -6.06
N THR A 294 -3.46 9.29 -5.59
CA THR A 294 -3.73 7.87 -5.86
C THR A 294 -3.95 7.62 -7.36
N ASP A 295 -4.72 8.46 -8.04
CA ASP A 295 -4.90 8.38 -9.51
C ASP A 295 -3.55 8.51 -10.23
N LEU A 296 -2.73 9.49 -9.84
CA LEU A 296 -1.40 9.72 -10.42
C LEU A 296 -0.46 8.55 -10.16
N ARG A 297 -0.50 7.96 -8.96
CA ARG A 297 0.27 6.75 -8.63
C ARG A 297 -0.15 5.60 -9.55
N ALA A 298 -1.45 5.31 -9.65
CA ALA A 298 -1.96 4.23 -10.50
C ALA A 298 -1.65 4.45 -11.98
N ALA A 299 -1.66 5.70 -12.44
CA ALA A 299 -1.25 6.04 -13.80
C ALA A 299 0.26 5.88 -14.01
N ALA A 300 1.10 6.29 -13.05
CA ALA A 300 2.56 6.25 -13.19
C ALA A 300 3.14 4.84 -13.02
N VAL A 301 2.68 4.11 -12.00
CA VAL A 301 3.07 2.73 -11.69
C VAL A 301 2.15 1.78 -12.45
N ASN A 302 2.37 1.72 -13.77
CA ASN A 302 1.62 0.85 -14.67
C ASN A 302 2.58 0.10 -15.59
N ASN A 303 2.38 -1.21 -15.69
CA ASN A 303 3.10 -2.10 -16.59
C ASN A 303 3.18 -1.56 -18.04
N GLU A 304 2.11 -0.94 -18.56
CA GLU A 304 2.16 -0.37 -19.91
C GLU A 304 3.14 0.81 -20.03
N ASN A 305 3.18 1.68 -19.02
CA ASN A 305 4.11 2.79 -18.99
C ASN A 305 5.55 2.29 -18.86
N PHE A 306 5.79 1.28 -18.02
CA PHE A 306 7.09 0.62 -17.94
C PHE A 306 7.50 -0.04 -19.26
N ALA A 307 6.59 -0.73 -19.95
CA ALA A 307 6.86 -1.32 -21.26
C ALA A 307 7.26 -0.25 -22.30
N ARG A 308 6.55 0.89 -22.33
CA ARG A 308 6.89 2.02 -23.21
C ARG A 308 8.26 2.61 -22.89
N VAL A 309 8.62 2.72 -21.61
CA VAL A 309 9.96 3.13 -21.16
C VAL A 309 11.02 2.14 -21.61
N ALA A 310 10.77 0.83 -21.50
CA ALA A 310 11.68 -0.22 -21.97
C ALA A 310 11.93 -0.13 -23.49
N VAL A 311 10.91 0.22 -24.27
CA VAL A 311 11.05 0.45 -25.72
C VAL A 311 11.86 1.70 -26.01
N ARG A 312 11.53 2.83 -25.36
CA ARG A 312 12.23 4.12 -25.55
C ARG A 312 13.72 4.04 -25.20
N ARG A 313 14.07 3.30 -24.15
CA ARG A 313 15.45 3.06 -23.73
C ARG A 313 16.15 1.92 -24.47
N LYS A 314 15.49 1.28 -25.44
CA LYS A 314 16.01 0.12 -26.21
C LYS A 314 16.35 -1.12 -25.35
N LEU A 315 15.79 -1.23 -24.14
CA LEU A 315 16.03 -2.36 -23.23
C LEU A 315 15.42 -3.66 -23.74
N HIS A 316 14.34 -3.60 -24.53
CA HIS A 316 13.72 -4.76 -25.19
C HIS A 316 14.71 -5.58 -26.04
N GLY A 317 15.76 -4.97 -26.59
CA GLY A 317 16.77 -5.67 -27.40
C GLY A 317 17.76 -6.50 -26.58
N HIS A 318 17.86 -6.25 -25.26
CA HIS A 318 18.74 -6.97 -24.35
C HIS A 318 18.02 -8.11 -23.61
N LEU A 319 16.71 -8.26 -23.79
CA LEU A 319 15.93 -9.32 -23.17
C LEU A 319 16.32 -10.69 -23.71
N ARG A 320 16.65 -11.61 -22.81
CA ARG A 320 16.99 -13.00 -23.13
C ARG A 320 15.76 -13.90 -22.95
N HIS A 321 15.14 -14.32 -24.06
CA HIS A 321 14.02 -15.27 -24.05
C HIS A 321 14.16 -16.35 -25.13
N GLY A 322 13.41 -17.44 -24.99
CA GLY A 322 13.38 -18.57 -25.95
C GLY A 322 12.10 -18.67 -26.78
N SER A 323 11.10 -17.82 -26.52
CA SER A 323 9.77 -17.90 -27.15
C SER A 323 9.68 -17.04 -28.42
N SER A 324 9.35 -17.65 -29.55
CA SER A 324 9.10 -16.97 -30.84
C SER A 324 7.78 -16.18 -30.84
N ALA A 325 6.78 -16.64 -30.10
CA ALA A 325 5.51 -15.93 -29.94
C ALA A 325 5.72 -14.60 -29.19
N LEU A 326 6.52 -14.63 -28.11
CA LEU A 326 6.88 -13.43 -27.36
C LEU A 326 7.68 -12.45 -28.22
N GLU A 327 8.62 -12.96 -29.02
CA GLU A 327 9.38 -12.14 -29.98
C GLU A 327 8.44 -11.38 -30.93
N LYS A 328 7.44 -12.05 -31.50
CA LYS A 328 6.49 -11.43 -32.43
C LYS A 328 5.71 -10.29 -31.74
N GLN A 329 5.22 -10.53 -30.53
CA GLN A 329 4.49 -9.54 -29.74
C GLN A 329 5.37 -8.32 -29.40
N ILE A 330 6.62 -8.54 -29.01
CA ILE A 330 7.56 -7.44 -28.73
C ILE A 330 7.83 -6.64 -30.00
N ARG A 331 8.03 -7.28 -31.16
CA ARG A 331 8.25 -6.57 -32.44
C ARG A 331 7.06 -5.72 -32.85
N GLU A 332 5.84 -6.25 -32.73
CA GLU A 332 4.60 -5.53 -33.02
C GLU A 332 4.47 -4.30 -32.11
N PHE A 333 4.60 -4.49 -30.80
CA PHE A 333 4.53 -3.39 -29.83
C PHE A 333 5.62 -2.32 -30.04
N VAL A 334 6.86 -2.73 -30.34
CA VAL A 334 7.95 -1.79 -30.63
C VAL A 334 7.66 -0.96 -31.89
N LYS A 335 7.03 -1.55 -32.90
CA LYS A 335 6.62 -0.83 -34.11
C LYS A 335 5.57 0.23 -33.78
N ASP A 336 4.54 -0.15 -33.03
CA ASP A 336 3.44 0.75 -32.65
C ASP A 336 3.95 1.92 -31.81
N VAL A 337 4.78 1.64 -30.80
CA VAL A 337 5.37 2.70 -29.95
C VAL A 337 6.26 3.65 -30.77
N ARG A 338 6.99 3.16 -31.78
CA ARG A 338 7.80 4.02 -32.67
C ARG A 338 6.93 4.89 -33.58
N GLU A 339 5.83 4.34 -34.09
CA GLU A 339 4.84 5.09 -34.88
C GLU A 339 4.10 6.15 -34.05
N GLU A 340 3.83 5.87 -32.78
CA GLU A 340 3.27 6.87 -31.87
C GLU A 340 4.27 7.98 -31.56
N ILE A 341 5.55 7.65 -31.30
CA ILE A 341 6.59 8.64 -31.01
C ILE A 341 6.83 9.59 -32.21
N SER A 342 6.66 9.09 -33.45
CA SER A 342 6.80 9.92 -34.65
C SER A 342 5.60 10.85 -34.88
N LYS A 343 4.43 10.55 -34.32
CA LYS A 343 3.24 11.42 -34.34
C LYS A 343 3.35 12.46 -33.23
N SER A 344 3.97 13.60 -33.55
CA SER A 344 4.02 14.79 -32.68
C SER A 344 2.60 15.21 -32.26
N GLY A 345 2.27 15.09 -30.96
CA GLY A 345 1.03 15.60 -30.38
C GLY A 345 0.16 14.58 -29.64
N PHE A 346 0.43 13.27 -29.75
CA PHE A 346 -0.26 12.27 -28.94
C PHE A 346 0.50 12.07 -27.63
N ASN A 347 0.02 12.68 -26.54
CA ASN A 347 0.49 12.38 -25.19
C ASN A 347 0.06 10.95 -24.84
N SER A 348 0.85 9.96 -25.29
CA SER A 348 0.58 8.55 -25.11
C SER A 348 0.80 8.17 -23.64
N PHE A 349 -0.22 8.44 -22.82
CA PHE A 349 -0.39 7.99 -21.44
C PHE A 349 -0.85 6.53 -21.36
N GLY A 350 -0.56 5.70 -22.37
CA GLY A 350 -1.00 4.31 -22.40
C GLY A 350 -2.50 4.11 -22.66
N LEU A 351 -3.09 4.96 -23.50
CA LEU A 351 -4.48 4.84 -23.97
C LEU A 351 -4.57 4.28 -25.40
N GLY A 352 -3.50 3.65 -25.89
CA GLY A 352 -3.51 2.99 -27.18
C GLY A 352 -4.19 1.61 -27.09
N ASP A 353 -4.85 1.18 -28.16
CA ASP A 353 -5.48 -0.15 -28.24
C ASP A 353 -4.48 -1.33 -28.18
N CYS A 354 -3.17 -1.04 -28.22
CA CYS A 354 -2.11 -2.03 -28.24
C CYS A 354 -1.72 -2.47 -26.83
N LYS A 355 -2.21 -3.63 -26.41
CA LYS A 355 -1.87 -4.26 -25.13
C LYS A 355 -0.37 -4.59 -25.06
N ALA A 356 0.36 -3.90 -24.17
CA ALA A 356 1.78 -4.12 -23.96
C ALA A 356 2.09 -5.55 -23.45
N PRO A 357 3.15 -6.21 -23.95
CA PRO A 357 3.66 -7.44 -23.37
C PRO A 357 4.12 -7.19 -21.92
N LYS A 358 3.57 -7.94 -20.95
CA LYS A 358 3.91 -7.80 -19.52
C LYS A 358 5.41 -7.88 -19.25
N VAL A 359 6.08 -8.81 -19.92
CA VAL A 359 7.53 -9.02 -19.83
C VAL A 359 8.35 -7.73 -19.98
N LEU A 360 7.90 -6.75 -20.78
CA LEU A 360 8.62 -5.48 -20.93
C LEU A 360 8.54 -4.58 -19.70
N GLY A 361 7.42 -4.60 -18.98
CA GLY A 361 7.28 -3.92 -17.69
C GLY A 361 8.06 -4.65 -16.60
N ASP A 362 7.91 -5.98 -16.54
CA ASP A 362 8.61 -6.81 -15.56
C ASP A 362 10.15 -6.63 -15.61
N ILE A 363 10.72 -6.38 -16.79
CA ILE A 363 12.17 -6.11 -16.95
C ILE A 363 12.58 -4.77 -16.31
N ILE A 364 11.74 -3.74 -16.41
CA ILE A 364 12.05 -2.45 -15.79
C ILE A 364 12.03 -2.60 -14.27
N GLU A 365 11.05 -3.32 -13.75
CA GLU A 365 10.94 -3.67 -12.33
C GLU A 365 12.16 -4.52 -11.92
N SER A 366 12.49 -5.59 -12.64
CA SER A 366 13.62 -6.45 -12.30
C SER A 366 14.96 -5.72 -12.32
N ILE A 367 15.18 -4.82 -13.29
CA ILE A 367 16.38 -3.97 -13.34
C ILE A 367 16.39 -3.02 -12.14
N ALA A 368 15.26 -2.40 -11.78
CA ALA A 368 15.19 -1.55 -10.59
C ALA A 368 15.51 -2.34 -9.30
N GLY A 369 15.03 -3.58 -9.19
CA GLY A 369 15.38 -4.51 -8.12
C GLY A 369 16.88 -4.85 -8.09
N ALA A 370 17.47 -5.14 -9.25
CA ALA A 370 18.90 -5.41 -9.39
C ALA A 370 19.76 -4.21 -8.97
N VAL A 371 19.43 -3.02 -9.45
CA VAL A 371 20.11 -1.76 -9.08
C VAL A 371 20.07 -1.56 -7.58
N PHE A 372 18.90 -1.75 -6.97
CA PHE A 372 18.71 -1.54 -5.54
C PHE A 372 19.51 -2.54 -4.68
N LEU A 373 19.73 -3.77 -5.16
CA LEU A 373 20.52 -4.78 -4.44
C LEU A 373 22.04 -4.63 -4.63
N ASP A 374 22.46 -4.00 -5.73
CA ASP A 374 23.88 -3.73 -6.04
C ASP A 374 24.39 -2.42 -5.41
N SER A 375 23.47 -1.52 -5.02
CA SER A 375 23.74 -0.24 -4.35
C SER A 375 23.87 -0.40 -2.83
#